data_AF-A0A7H1QCK3-F1
#
_entry.id   AF-A0A7H1QCK3-F1
#
_cell.length_a   1.000
_cell.length_b   1.000
_cell.length_c   1.000
_cell.angle_alpha   90.00
_cell.angle_beta   90.00
_cell.angle_gamma   90.00
#
_symmetry.space_group_name_H-M   'P 1'
#
loop_
_entity.id
_entity.type
_entity.pdbx_description
1 polymer ?
#
loop_
_entity_poly.entity_id
_entity_poly.type
_entity_poly.pdbx_seq_one_letter_code
_entity_poly.pdbx_strand_id
1 'polypeptide(L)'
;MWLALDGLYPGLVRHFGAKHLAIGAPECGSGVRVRAVGSRQWDVGTYGPRDIWAEIQDAAARWRAAGEPAAYRVPFDTDVQRVTSPNGALTWQLPLVFSVPGPPNTT
;
A
#
# COMPACT_ATOMS: atom_id res chain seq x y z
N MET A 1 5.03 -7.53 -2.58
CA MET A 1 3.62 -7.20 -2.23
C MET A 1 3.43 -5.77 -1.71
N TRP A 2 4.11 -5.29 -0.64
CA TRP A 2 3.83 -3.98 -0.02
C TRP A 2 3.78 -2.80 -1.00
N LEU A 3 4.74 -2.70 -1.94
CA LEU A 3 4.74 -1.63 -2.96
C LEU A 3 3.48 -1.61 -3.83
N ALA A 4 2.95 -2.79 -4.19
CA ALA A 4 1.73 -2.88 -4.97
C ALA A 4 0.50 -2.52 -4.13
N LEU A 5 0.47 -2.89 -2.84
CA LEU A 5 -0.60 -2.50 -1.92
C LEU A 5 -0.65 -0.98 -1.77
N ASP A 6 0.48 -0.36 -1.46
CA ASP A 6 0.59 1.11 -1.32
C ASP A 6 0.21 1.85 -2.61
N GLY A 7 0.64 1.33 -3.76
CA GLY A 7 0.34 1.91 -5.07
C GLY A 7 -1.11 1.74 -5.54
N LEU A 8 -1.75 0.61 -5.26
CA LEU A 8 -3.15 0.35 -5.63
C LEU A 8 -4.14 1.00 -4.66
N TYR A 9 -3.74 1.13 -3.40
CA TYR A 9 -4.58 1.51 -2.29
C TYR A 9 -3.88 2.60 -1.46
N PRO A 10 -3.79 3.84 -1.97
CA PRO A 10 -3.04 4.90 -1.32
C PRO A 10 -3.59 5.27 0.07
N GLY A 11 -2.73 5.91 0.88
CA GLY A 11 -3.08 6.35 2.24
C GLY A 11 -2.97 5.27 3.32
N LEU A 12 -2.42 4.10 2.98
CA LEU A 12 -2.13 3.05 3.96
C LEU A 12 -0.78 3.28 4.64
N VAL A 13 -0.78 3.21 5.97
CA VAL A 13 0.42 3.36 6.80
C VAL A 13 0.65 2.07 7.57
N ARG A 14 1.84 1.49 7.43
CA ARG A 14 2.26 0.34 8.25
C ARG A 14 2.92 0.81 9.54
N HIS A 15 2.44 0.30 10.67
CA HIS A 15 3.02 0.59 11.97
C HIS A 15 4.16 -0.38 12.30
N PHE A 16 5.40 -0.02 11.95
CA PHE A 16 6.58 -0.88 12.13
C PHE A 16 6.95 -1.16 13.60
N GLY A 17 6.62 -0.26 14.52
CA GLY A 17 6.90 -0.44 15.96
C GLY A 17 5.86 -1.26 16.74
N ALA A 18 4.85 -1.83 16.07
CA ALA A 18 3.79 -2.55 16.76
C ALA A 18 4.23 -3.99 17.06
N LYS A 19 3.84 -4.50 18.22
CA LYS A 19 4.06 -5.92 18.60
C LYS A 19 3.47 -6.90 17.59
N HIS A 20 2.43 -6.48 16.88
CA HIS A 20 1.70 -7.25 15.88
C HIS A 20 1.60 -6.43 14.60
N LEU A 21 1.43 -7.10 13.45
CA LEU A 21 1.26 -6.37 12.19
C LEU A 21 0.01 -5.48 12.30
N ALA A 22 0.21 -4.19 12.08
CA ALA A 22 -0.87 -3.21 12.03
C ALA A 22 -0.68 -2.31 10.81
N ILE A 23 -1.77 -2.14 10.05
CA ILE A 23 -1.85 -1.24 8.90
C ILE A 23 -3.09 -0.39 9.10
N GLY A 24 -2.98 0.92 8.92
CA GLY A 24 -4.08 1.87 9.09
C GLY A 24 -4.24 2.80 7.91
N ALA A 25 -5.42 3.38 7.77
CA ALA A 25 -5.72 4.52 6.91
C ALA A 25 -6.10 5.71 7.82
N PRO A 26 -5.12 6.56 8.21
CA PRO A 26 -5.35 7.59 9.23
C PRO A 26 -6.46 8.58 8.87
N GLU A 27 -6.57 8.96 7.59
CA GLU A 27 -7.54 9.96 7.12
C GLU A 27 -9.00 9.55 7.39
N CYS A 28 -9.30 8.26 7.34
CA CYS A 28 -10.65 7.73 7.56
C CYS A 28 -10.77 6.88 8.84
N GLY A 29 -9.74 6.89 9.70
CA GLY A 29 -9.75 6.15 10.97
C GLY A 29 -9.96 4.64 10.83
N SER A 30 -9.56 4.04 9.70
CA SER A 30 -9.70 2.60 9.46
C SER A 30 -8.40 1.86 9.74
N GLY A 31 -8.50 0.57 10.06
CA GLY A 31 -7.31 -0.23 10.34
C GLY A 31 -7.54 -1.72 10.34
N VAL A 32 -6.43 -2.44 10.19
CA VAL A 32 -6.34 -3.88 10.41
C VAL A 32 -5.20 -4.18 11.38
N ARG A 33 -5.43 -5.15 12.26
CA ARG A 33 -4.44 -5.71 13.17
C ARG A 33 -4.43 -7.22 13.02
N VAL A 34 -3.25 -7.78 12.80
CA VAL A 34 -3.05 -9.22 12.64
C VAL A 34 -2.14 -9.74 13.76
N ARG A 35 -2.69 -10.63 14.60
CA ARG A 35 -2.00 -11.23 15.73
C ARG A 35 -1.81 -12.72 15.49
N ALA A 36 -0.62 -13.24 15.77
CA ALA A 36 -0.41 -14.69 15.83
C ALA A 36 -1.08 -15.25 17.09
N VAL A 37 -1.95 -16.26 16.94
CA VAL A 37 -2.64 -16.94 18.05
C VAL A 37 -2.24 -18.41 18.20
N GLY A 38 -1.37 -18.90 17.33
CA GLY A 38 -0.83 -20.26 17.36
C GLY A 38 0.04 -20.55 16.14
N SER A 39 0.47 -21.81 16.00
CA SER A 39 1.21 -22.23 14.81
C SER A 39 0.32 -22.12 13.57
N ARG A 40 0.72 -21.27 12.61
CA ARG A 40 -0.03 -20.98 11.37
C ARG A 40 -1.46 -20.47 11.59
N GLN A 41 -1.78 -19.95 12.78
CA GLN A 41 -3.08 -19.37 13.09
C GLN A 41 -2.95 -17.89 13.38
N TRP A 42 -3.81 -17.11 12.74
CA TRP A 42 -3.81 -15.66 12.81
C TRP A 42 -5.22 -15.17 13.17
N ASP A 43 -5.27 -14.25 14.12
CA ASP A 43 -6.47 -13.47 14.43
C ASP A 43 -6.36 -12.12 13.71
N VAL A 44 -7.42 -11.75 12.99
CA VAL A 44 -7.47 -10.55 12.15
C VAL A 44 -8.62 -9.68 12.63
N GLY A 45 -8.28 -8.56 13.26
CA GLY A 45 -9.25 -7.54 13.66
C GLY A 45 -9.23 -6.37 12.68
N THR A 46 -10.40 -6.00 12.15
CA THR A 46 -10.60 -4.81 11.31
C THR A 46 -11.48 -3.78 12.02
N TYR A 47 -11.30 -2.50 11.69
CA TYR A 47 -12.17 -1.42 12.17
C TYR A 47 -12.21 -0.26 11.17
N GLY A 48 -13.26 0.56 11.29
CA GLY A 48 -13.48 1.73 10.46
C GLY A 48 -14.22 1.44 9.14
N PRO A 49 -14.52 2.48 8.36
CA PRO A 49 -15.33 2.37 7.13
C PRO A 49 -14.61 1.73 5.93
N ARG A 50 -13.27 1.68 5.92
CA ARG A 50 -12.48 1.11 4.82
C ARG A 50 -12.05 -0.31 5.14
N ASP A 51 -12.41 -1.26 4.29
CA ASP A 51 -12.04 -2.68 4.44
C ASP A 51 -10.60 -2.94 3.98
N ILE A 52 -9.65 -2.55 4.82
CA ILE A 52 -8.22 -2.71 4.54
C ILE A 52 -7.83 -4.20 4.41
N TRP A 53 -8.55 -5.11 5.07
CA TRP A 53 -8.25 -6.54 4.92
C TRP A 53 -8.59 -7.03 3.51
N ALA A 54 -9.76 -6.66 2.98
CA ALA A 54 -10.12 -6.98 1.60
C ALA A 54 -9.13 -6.37 0.59
N GLU A 55 -8.67 -5.14 0.80
CA GLU A 55 -7.65 -4.49 -0.05
C GLU A 55 -6.31 -5.22 -0.05
N ILE A 56 -5.85 -5.69 1.13
CA ILE A 56 -4.65 -6.52 1.24
C ILE A 56 -4.81 -7.83 0.46
N GLN A 57 -5.97 -8.47 0.57
CA GLN A 57 -6.25 -9.74 -0.09
C GLN A 57 -6.34 -9.58 -1.62
N ASP A 58 -6.97 -8.52 -2.11
CA ASP A 58 -6.97 -8.17 -3.54
C ASP A 58 -5.55 -7.90 -4.05
N ALA A 59 -4.79 -7.05 -3.36
CA ALA A 59 -3.41 -6.75 -3.74
C ALA A 59 -2.54 -8.01 -3.76
N ALA A 60 -2.72 -8.91 -2.79
CA ALA A 60 -2.03 -10.20 -2.74
C ALA A 60 -2.41 -11.10 -3.92
N ALA A 61 -3.69 -11.14 -4.30
CA ALA A 61 -4.14 -11.90 -5.46
C ALA A 61 -3.53 -11.37 -6.76
N ARG A 62 -3.54 -10.05 -6.98
CA ARG A 62 -2.93 -9.43 -8.17
C ARG A 62 -1.41 -9.60 -8.21
N TRP A 63 -0.74 -9.50 -7.05
CA TRP A 63 0.69 -9.74 -6.94
C TRP A 63 1.06 -11.19 -7.28
N ARG A 64 0.28 -12.18 -6.83
CA ARG A 64 0.47 -13.59 -7.21
C ARG A 64 0.18 -13.84 -8.69
N ALA A 65 -0.90 -13.27 -9.23
CA ALA A 65 -1.23 -13.37 -10.65
C ALA A 65 -0.12 -12.78 -11.55
N ALA A 66 0.60 -11.77 -11.06
CA ALA A 66 1.76 -11.20 -11.72
C ALA A 66 3.06 -12.01 -11.54
N GLY A 67 3.01 -13.20 -10.97
CA GLY A 67 4.19 -14.07 -10.80
C GLY A 67 5.07 -13.65 -9.63
N GLU A 68 4.48 -13.07 -8.58
CA GLU A 68 5.17 -12.68 -7.35
C GLU A 68 6.38 -11.75 -7.58
N PRO A 69 6.21 -10.64 -8.32
CA PRO A 69 7.32 -9.79 -8.73
C PRO A 69 8.09 -9.24 -7.53
N ALA A 70 9.42 -9.39 -7.60
CA ALA A 70 10.39 -8.82 -6.66
C ALA A 70 10.87 -7.42 -7.07
N ALA A 71 10.73 -7.06 -8.35
CA ALA A 71 11.13 -5.77 -8.90
C ALA A 71 10.04 -5.23 -9.82
N TYR A 72 10.01 -3.90 -9.97
CA TYR A 72 9.08 -3.19 -10.84
C TYR A 72 9.84 -2.22 -11.74
N ARG A 73 9.25 -1.89 -12.89
CA ARG A 73 9.79 -0.93 -13.86
C ARG A 73 9.02 0.37 -13.79
N VAL A 74 9.75 1.48 -13.89
CA VAL A 74 9.21 2.84 -13.98
C VAL A 74 9.82 3.50 -15.22
N PRO A 75 9.05 3.71 -16.30
CA PRO A 75 9.52 4.47 -17.45
C PRO A 75 9.57 5.97 -17.11
N PHE A 76 10.57 6.67 -17.63
CA PHE A 76 10.87 8.08 -17.34
C PHE A 76 10.61 9.02 -18.53
N ASP A 77 9.71 8.66 -19.45
CA ASP A 77 9.48 9.35 -20.73
C ASP A 77 8.15 10.10 -20.81
N THR A 78 7.34 10.09 -19.75
CA THR A 78 5.98 10.65 -19.74
C THR A 78 5.71 11.50 -18.52
N ASP A 79 4.81 12.47 -18.65
CA ASP A 79 4.31 13.32 -17.55
C ASP A 79 3.61 12.52 -16.44
N VAL A 80 3.28 11.26 -16.71
CA VAL A 80 2.59 10.35 -15.79
C VAL A 80 3.50 9.16 -15.49
N GLN A 81 4.10 9.16 -14.30
CA GLN A 81 4.92 8.02 -13.88
C GLN A 81 4.04 6.82 -13.52
N ARG A 82 4.35 5.67 -14.12
CA ARG A 82 3.63 4.40 -13.91
C ARG A 82 4.60 3.33 -13.47
N VAL A 83 4.20 2.53 -12.49
CA VAL A 83 4.94 1.36 -12.04
C VAL A 83 4.31 0.12 -12.64
N THR A 84 5.12 -0.77 -13.20
CA THR A 84 4.65 -1.99 -13.87
C THR A 84 5.49 -3.20 -13.44
N SER A 85 4.88 -4.36 -13.22
CA SER A 85 5.60 -5.63 -13.06
C SER A 85 6.33 -6.02 -14.36
N PRO A 86 7.35 -6.88 -14.31
CA PRO A 86 8.13 -7.26 -15.49
C PRO A 86 7.29 -7.87 -16.63
N ASN A 87 6.19 -8.53 -16.29
CA ASN A 87 5.22 -9.13 -17.22
C ASN A 87 4.02 -8.23 -17.55
N GLY A 88 3.98 -6.98 -17.07
CA GLY A 88 2.87 -6.06 -17.35
C GLY A 88 1.59 -6.29 -16.54
N ALA A 89 1.43 -7.44 -15.88
CA ALA A 89 0.18 -7.86 -15.28
C ALA A 89 -0.24 -7.04 -14.05
N LEU A 90 0.71 -6.41 -13.35
CA LEU A 90 0.46 -5.55 -12.20
C LEU A 90 0.97 -4.14 -12.50
N THR A 91 0.06 -3.18 -12.48
CA THR A 91 0.33 -1.80 -12.90
C THR A 91 -0.40 -0.82 -11.99
N TRP A 92 0.26 0.27 -11.61
CA TRP A 92 -0.34 1.40 -10.90
C TRP A 92 0.37 2.71 -11.24
N GLN A 93 -0.27 3.84 -10.98
CA GLN A 93 0.31 5.16 -11.19
C GLN A 93 1.03 5.62 -9.92
N LEU A 94 2.19 6.27 -10.07
CA LEU A 94 2.80 6.98 -8.95
C LEU A 94 2.02 8.27 -8.70
N PRO A 95 1.72 8.61 -7.44
CA PRO A 95 1.15 9.91 -7.13
C PRO A 95 2.12 11.00 -7.57
N LEU A 96 1.60 12.00 -8.29
CA LEU A 96 2.35 13.22 -8.56
C LEU A 96 2.66 13.85 -7.20
N VAL A 97 3.94 14.01 -6.89
CA VAL A 97 4.36 14.73 -5.69
C VAL A 97 3.94 16.18 -5.89
N PHE A 98 2.77 16.57 -5.38
CA PHE A 98 2.44 17.98 -5.26
C PHE A 98 3.35 18.56 -4.18
N SER A 99 4.36 19.30 -4.62
CA SER A 99 5.17 20.13 -3.74
C SER A 99 4.24 21.11 -3.02
N VAL A 100 4.14 21.00 -1.70
CA VAL A 100 3.50 22.05 -0.89
C VAL A 100 4.41 23.28 -0.99
N PRO A 101 3.93 24.44 -1.45
CA PRO A 101 4.74 25.65 -1.40
C PRO A 101 5.12 25.91 0.06
N GLY A 102 6.42 26.08 0.33
CA GLY A 102 6.90 26.46 1.66
C GLY A 102 6.21 27.75 2.15
N PRO A 103 6.09 27.95 3.47
CA PRO A 103 5.43 29.13 4.01
C PRO A 103 6.07 30.41 3.46
N PRO A 104 5.29 31.47 3.19
CA PRO A 104 5.85 32.72 2.69
C PRO A 104 6.85 33.27 3.71
N ASN A 105 8.08 33.51 3.27
CA ASN A 105 9.07 34.25 4.05
C ASN A 105 8.52 35.64 4.35
N THR A 106 8.09 35.88 5.59
CA THR A 106 7.87 37.23 6.10
C THR A 106 9.23 37.87 6.31
N THR A 107 9.58 38.82 5.44
CA THR A 107 10.63 39.83 5.68
C THR A 107 10.04 40.97 6.50
#